data_AF-A0A6I3LI84-F1
#
_entry.id   AF-A0A6I3LI84-F1
#
_cell.length_a   1.000
_cell.length_b   1.000
_cell.length_c   1.000
_cell.angle_alpha   90.00
_cell.angle_beta   90.00
_cell.angle_gamma   90.00
#
_symmetry.space_group_name_H-M   'P 1'
#
loop_
_entity.id
_entity.type
_entity.pdbx_description
1 polymer ?
#
loop_
_entity_poly.entity_id
_entity_poly.type
_entity_poly.pdbx_seq_one_letter_code
_entity_poly.pdbx_strand_id
1 'polypeptide(L)'
;PPHLEAPVEIDLNRPMNEILAELSKYPIKTRLKLKGTLIVARDIAHAKIKELLDSGQPMPEYFKNHPIYYAGPAKTPEGMPSGSFGPTT
;
A
#
# COMPACT_ATOMS: atom_id res chain seq x y z
N PRO A 1 19.36 -17.43 16.89
CA PRO A 1 18.53 -16.62 15.96
C PRO A 1 17.23 -16.22 16.67
N PRO A 2 16.97 -14.94 16.96
CA PRO A 2 15.76 -14.59 17.68
C PRO A 2 14.58 -14.96 16.79
N HIS A 3 13.76 -15.88 17.29
CA HIS A 3 12.51 -16.27 16.67
C HIS A 3 11.68 -15.00 16.58
N LEU A 4 11.54 -14.42 15.39
CA LEU A 4 10.72 -13.23 15.20
C LEU A 4 9.32 -13.58 15.69
N GLU A 5 8.80 -12.80 16.64
CA GLU A 5 7.42 -12.91 17.10
C GLU A 5 6.47 -12.99 15.88
N ALA A 6 5.39 -13.75 16.02
CA ALA A 6 4.40 -13.90 14.95
C ALA A 6 3.96 -12.52 14.45
N PRO A 7 3.81 -12.33 13.13
CA PRO A 7 3.40 -11.03 12.61
C PRO A 7 1.94 -10.79 12.99
N VAL A 8 1.58 -9.52 13.18
CA VAL A 8 0.18 -9.12 13.28
C VAL A 8 -0.43 -9.19 11.89
N GLU A 9 -1.53 -9.94 11.73
CA GLU A 9 -2.27 -9.99 10.48
C GLU A 9 -3.20 -8.78 10.37
N ILE A 10 -3.13 -8.05 9.26
CA ILE A 10 -3.96 -6.87 8.99
C ILE A 10 -4.72 -7.10 7.69
N ASP A 11 -6.05 -7.06 7.77
CA ASP A 11 -6.93 -7.07 6.60
C ASP A 11 -7.14 -5.65 6.08
N LEU A 12 -6.71 -5.42 4.84
CA LEU A 12 -6.78 -4.15 4.12
C LEU A 12 -8.10 -3.94 3.38
N ASN A 13 -8.98 -4.95 3.33
CA ASN A 13 -10.30 -4.83 2.71
C ASN A 13 -11.37 -4.30 3.69
N ARG A 14 -10.94 -3.61 4.76
CA ARG A 14 -11.78 -2.94 5.75
C ARG A 14 -11.80 -1.42 5.50
N PRO A 15 -12.77 -0.68 6.06
CA PRO A 15 -12.76 0.78 6.03
C PRO A 15 -11.43 1.37 6.55
N MET A 16 -10.92 2.41 5.88
CA MET A 16 -9.59 2.98 6.19
C MET A 16 -9.46 3.45 7.65
N ASN A 17 -10.53 4.01 8.22
CA ASN A 17 -10.57 4.41 9.62
C ASN A 17 -10.37 3.23 10.59
N GLU A 18 -10.89 2.05 10.27
CA GLU A 18 -10.69 0.84 11.07
C GLU A 18 -9.27 0.31 10.95
N ILE A 19 -8.70 0.33 9.74
CA ILE A 19 -7.30 -0.08 9.52
C ILE A 19 -6.37 0.82 10.34
N LEU A 20 -6.57 2.15 10.29
CA LEU A 20 -5.78 3.11 11.08
C LEU A 20 -5.94 2.90 12.58
N ALA A 21 -7.17 2.66 13.07
CA ALA A 21 -7.44 2.37 14.47
C ALA A 21 -6.75 1.08 14.94
N GLU A 22 -6.68 0.05 14.08
CA GLU A 22 -5.97 -1.19 14.38
C GLU A 22 -4.45 -0.97 14.44
N LEU A 23 -3.86 -0.34 13.43
CA LEU A 23 -2.43 -0.08 13.35
C LEU A 23 -1.93 0.78 14.53
N SER A 24 -2.76 1.72 15.00
CA SER A 24 -2.44 2.61 16.12
C SER A 24 -2.27 1.90 17.47
N LYS A 25 -2.68 0.63 17.59
CA LYS A 25 -2.51 -0.18 18.81
C LYS A 25 -1.09 -0.69 18.99
N TYR A 26 -0.27 -0.67 17.94
CA TYR A 26 1.04 -1.32 17.92
C TYR A 26 2.18 -0.30 17.86
N PRO A 27 3.30 -0.55 18.58
CA PRO A 27 4.47 0.31 18.50
C PRO A 27 5.17 0.19 17.13
N ILE A 28 6.05 1.14 16.84
CA ILE A 28 6.96 1.03 15.70
C ILE A 28 7.81 -0.26 15.78
N LYS A 29 8.27 -0.75 14.63
CA LYS A 29 9.00 -2.02 14.46
C LYS A 29 8.17 -3.29 14.67
N THR A 30 6.88 -3.21 15.00
CA THR A 30 5.98 -4.36 14.97
C THR A 30 5.90 -4.93 13.55
N ARG A 31 6.13 -6.24 13.43
CA ARG A 31 6.05 -6.94 12.14
C ARG A 31 4.60 -7.18 11.76
N LEU A 32 4.23 -6.80 10.53
CA LEU A 32 2.88 -6.95 10.00
C LEU A 32 2.85 -7.95 8.84
N LYS A 33 1.71 -8.61 8.65
CA LYS A 33 1.37 -9.40 7.48
C LYS A 33 0.07 -8.86 6.90
N LEU A 34 0.17 -8.17 5.77
CA LEU A 34 -0.94 -7.47 5.14
C LEU A 34 -1.65 -8.39 4.16
N LYS A 35 -2.99 -8.37 4.17
CA LYS A 35 -3.83 -9.09 3.21
C LYS A 35 -4.91 -8.15 2.68
N GLY A 36 -5.03 -8.03 1.36
CA GLY A 36 -6.09 -7.24 0.74
C GLY A 36 -5.57 -6.34 -0.38
N THR A 37 -6.34 -5.30 -0.69
CA THR A 37 -6.08 -4.42 -1.84
C THR A 37 -5.04 -3.35 -1.53
N LEU A 38 -4.13 -3.13 -2.48
CA LEU A 38 -3.14 -2.06 -2.48
C LEU A 38 -3.25 -1.27 -3.78
N ILE A 39 -3.01 0.05 -3.70
CA ILE A 39 -2.87 0.89 -4.89
C ILE A 39 -1.39 1.10 -5.15
N VAL A 40 -0.95 0.84 -6.38
CA VAL A 40 0.44 1.01 -6.78
C VAL A 40 0.61 2.36 -7.45
N ALA A 41 1.45 3.20 -6.87
CA ALA A 41 1.76 4.51 -7.41
C ALA A 41 3.19 4.91 -7.07
N ARG A 42 3.87 5.57 -8.01
CA ARG A 42 5.26 6.05 -7.86
C ARG A 42 5.37 7.48 -8.40
N ASP A 43 6.55 7.90 -8.82
CA ASP A 43 6.92 9.28 -9.17
C ASP A 43 5.88 9.99 -10.07
N ILE A 44 5.64 9.45 -11.26
CA ILE A 44 4.75 10.07 -12.26
C ILE A 44 3.29 10.07 -11.79
N ALA A 45 2.88 9.04 -11.05
CA ALA A 45 1.53 8.99 -10.50
C ALA A 45 1.32 10.10 -9.47
N HIS A 46 2.26 10.29 -8.53
CA HIS A 46 2.18 11.35 -7.53
C HIS A 46 2.26 12.74 -8.15
N ALA A 47 3.09 12.93 -9.18
CA ALA A 47 3.14 14.20 -9.91
C ALA A 47 1.79 14.57 -10.52
N LYS A 48 1.11 13.60 -11.17
CA LYS A 48 -0.24 13.82 -11.72
C LYS A 48 -1.29 14.07 -10.65
N ILE A 49 -1.25 13.34 -9.53
CA ILE A 49 -2.15 13.61 -8.40
C ILE A 49 -1.94 15.02 -7.87
N LYS A 50 -0.69 15.48 -7.75
CA LYS A 50 -0.38 16.85 -7.36
C LYS A 50 -0.97 17.87 -8.34
N GLU A 51 -0.78 17.69 -9.65
CA GLU A 51 -1.35 18.57 -10.67
C GLU A 51 -2.88 18.66 -10.57
N LEU A 52 -3.56 17.53 -10.33
CA LEU A 52 -5.00 17.50 -10.12
C LEU A 52 -5.40 18.36 -8.91
N LEU A 53 -4.72 18.18 -7.76
CA LEU A 53 -4.99 18.95 -6.56
C LEU A 53 -4.70 20.46 -6.75
N ASP A 54 -3.59 20.79 -7.41
CA ASP A 54 -3.23 22.18 -7.73
C ASP A 54 -4.27 22.84 -8.66
N SER A 55 -4.92 22.05 -9.52
CA SER A 55 -6.04 22.49 -10.37
C SER A 55 -7.39 22.57 -9.64
N GLY A 56 -7.41 22.36 -8.32
CA GLY A 56 -8.63 22.38 -7.49
C GLY A 56 -9.49 21.13 -7.59
N GLN A 57 -9.00 20.07 -8.24
CA GLN A 57 -9.72 18.79 -8.30
C GLN A 57 -9.56 18.01 -6.98
N PRO A 58 -10.57 17.21 -6.60
CA PRO A 58 -10.50 16.44 -5.38
C PRO A 58 -9.48 15.30 -5.47
N MET A 59 -8.98 14.87 -4.31
CA MET A 59 -8.17 13.64 -4.20
C MET A 59 -9.00 12.43 -4.70
N PRO A 60 -8.46 11.61 -5.63
CA PRO A 60 -9.14 10.42 -6.09
C PRO A 60 -9.45 9.43 -4.96
N GLU A 61 -10.61 8.78 -5.02
CA GLU A 61 -11.07 7.89 -3.95
C GLU A 61 -10.14 6.70 -3.70
N TYR A 62 -9.54 6.15 -4.76
CA TYR A 62 -8.55 5.08 -4.64
C TYR A 62 -7.30 5.51 -3.85
N PHE A 63 -6.96 6.80 -3.83
CA PHE A 63 -5.85 7.35 -3.05
C PHE A 63 -6.22 7.65 -1.59
N LYS A 64 -7.51 7.72 -1.27
CA LYS A 64 -8.02 7.96 0.09
C LYS A 64 -8.30 6.66 0.85
N ASN A 65 -8.77 5.64 0.13
CA ASN A 65 -9.38 4.45 0.74
C ASN A 65 -8.49 3.20 0.72
N HIS A 66 -7.26 3.28 0.22
CA HIS A 66 -6.32 2.16 0.18
C HIS A 66 -4.88 2.60 0.50
N PRO A 67 -4.04 1.72 1.07
CA PRO A 67 -2.62 2.02 1.21
C PRO A 67 -1.93 2.13 -0.16
N ILE A 68 -0.98 3.07 -0.26
CA ILE A 68 -0.20 3.28 -1.47
C ILE A 68 1.11 2.48 -1.36
N TYR A 69 1.31 1.55 -2.29
CA TYR A 69 2.55 0.78 -2.44
C TYR A 69 3.42 1.43 -3.52
N TYR A 70 4.53 2.01 -3.10
CA TYR A 70 5.52 2.55 -4.02
C TYR A 70 6.27 1.41 -4.67
N ALA A 71 5.90 1.09 -5.91
CA ALA A 71 6.51 0.02 -6.68
C ALA A 71 6.30 0.18 -8.19
N GLY A 72 7.07 -0.54 -8.98
CA GLY A 72 6.90 -0.69 -10.43
C GLY A 72 7.10 -2.15 -10.82
N PRO A 73 6.07 -2.88 -11.28
CA PRO A 73 6.21 -4.30 -11.56
C PRO A 73 7.10 -4.54 -12.77
N ALA A 74 7.90 -5.60 -12.72
CA ALA A 74 8.55 -6.15 -13.90
C ALA A 74 7.51 -6.79 -14.83
N LYS A 75 7.93 -7.14 -16.06
CA LYS A 75 7.06 -7.86 -17.01
C LYS A 75 6.55 -9.15 -16.38
N THR A 76 5.25 -9.39 -16.47
CA THR A 76 4.62 -10.63 -16.01
C THR A 76 4.98 -11.77 -16.96
N PRO A 77 5.61 -12.86 -16.47
CA PRO A 77 5.82 -14.07 -17.26
C PRO A 77 4.49 -14.73 -17.65
N GLU A 78 4.49 -15.47 -18.75
CA GLU A 78 3.30 -16.19 -19.19
C GLU A 78 2.82 -17.21 -18.13
N GLY A 79 1.51 -17.25 -17.89
CA GLY A 79 0.89 -18.14 -16.89
C GLY A 79 1.11 -17.74 -15.42
N MET A 80 1.83 -16.64 -15.14
CA MET A 80 2.11 -16.18 -13.79
C MET A 80 1.19 -15.02 -13.37
N PRO A 81 0.84 -14.91 -12.08
CA PRO A 81 -0.02 -13.83 -11.59
C PRO A 81 0.66 -12.45 -11.56
N SER A 82 2.00 -12.41 -11.47
CA SER A 82 2.76 -11.16 -11.43
C SER A 82 4.22 -11.39 -11.86
N GLY A 83 4.84 -10.35 -12.41
CA GLY A 83 6.30 -10.28 -12.48
C GLY A 83 6.91 -9.95 -11.12
N SER A 84 8.24 -9.80 -11.06
CA SER A 84 8.91 -9.32 -9.86
C SER A 84 8.35 -7.94 -9.46
N PHE A 85 7.90 -7.80 -8.21
CA PHE A 85 7.15 -6.63 -7.77
C PHE A 85 7.55 -6.14 -6.37
N GLY A 86 8.85 -5.92 -6.16
CA GLY A 86 9.39 -5.38 -4.92
C GLY A 86 9.12 -3.88 -4.73
N PRO A 87 9.34 -3.35 -3.51
CA PRO A 87 9.18 -1.92 -3.21
C PRO A 87 10.24 -1.08 -3.93
N THR A 88 9.95 0.19 -4.13
CA THR A 88 10.96 1.22 -4.42
C THR A 88 11.22 2.08 -3.20
N THR A 89 12.37 2.75 -3.20
CA THR A 89 12.72 3.83 -2.26
C THR A 89 11.77 5.02 -2.43
#